data_AF-A0A377WPB0-F1
#
_entry.id   AF-A0A377WPB0-F1
#
_cell.length_a   1.000
_cell.length_b   1.000
_cell.length_c   1.000
_cell.angle_alpha   90.00
_cell.angle_beta   90.00
_cell.angle_gamma   90.00
#
_symmetry.space_group_name_H-M   'P 1'
#
loop_
_entity.id
_entity.type
_entity.pdbx_description
1 polymer ?
#
loop_
_entity_poly.entity_id
_entity_poly.type
_entity_poly.pdbx_seq_one_letter_code
_entity_poly.pdbx_strand_id
1 'polypeptide(L)'
;MQRFADCCRQIHDQLASCTVRGITVTTFGVDGALVDEQGALLYPIISWKCPRTAAVMEKISQYMPARQLQRIAGVGAFAFNTLYKLVWLKENHPQLLAQAMPGCLFHR
;
A
#
# COMPACT_ATOMS: atom_id res chain seq x y z
N MET A 1 -11.50 4.01 -6.45
CA MET A 1 -11.42 4.83 -7.68
C MET A 1 -12.60 5.78 -7.90
N GLN A 2 -13.83 5.44 -7.48
CA GLN A 2 -15.01 6.28 -7.74
C GLN A 2 -14.85 7.77 -7.34
N ARG A 3 -14.38 8.06 -6.12
CA ARG A 3 -14.18 9.45 -5.65
C ARG A 3 -13.20 10.26 -6.50
N PHE A 4 -12.14 9.61 -7.01
CA PHE A 4 -11.20 10.27 -7.91
C PHE A 4 -11.88 10.64 -9.23
N ALA A 5 -12.63 9.70 -9.81
CA ALA A 5 -13.40 9.95 -11.04
C ALA A 5 -14.50 11.01 -10.84
N ASP A 6 -15.17 11.02 -9.69
CA ASP A 6 -16.16 12.05 -9.34
C ASP A 6 -15.51 13.44 -9.28
N CYS A 7 -14.34 13.54 -8.64
CA CYS A 7 -13.59 14.80 -8.57
C CYS A 7 -13.18 15.29 -9.97
N CYS A 8 -12.67 14.39 -10.82
CA CYS A 8 -12.33 14.73 -12.20
C CYS A 8 -13.56 15.23 -12.99
N ARG A 9 -14.73 14.61 -12.79
CA ARG A 9 -15.98 15.06 -13.42
C ARG A 9 -16.42 16.44 -12.92
N GLN A 10 -16.28 16.72 -11.63
CA GLN A 10 -16.67 18.00 -11.04
C GLN A 10 -15.88 19.20 -11.58
N ILE A 11 -14.63 18.98 -11.98
CA ILE A 11 -13.76 20.03 -12.54
C ILE A 11 -13.77 20.06 -14.07
N HIS A 12 -14.50 19.15 -14.73
CA HIS A 12 -14.48 18.99 -16.19
C HIS A 12 -14.83 20.29 -16.93
N ASP A 13 -15.96 20.92 -16.56
CA ASP A 13 -16.44 22.13 -17.23
C ASP A 13 -15.47 23.30 -17.07
N GLN A 14 -14.76 23.38 -15.94
CA GLN A 14 -13.74 24.41 -15.68
C GLN A 14 -12.51 24.23 -16.56
N LEU A 15 -12.28 23.01 -17.07
CA LEU A 15 -11.17 22.67 -17.94
C LEU A 15 -11.59 22.57 -19.42
N ALA A 16 -12.84 22.85 -19.77
CA ALA A 16 -13.40 22.61 -21.11
C ALA A 16 -12.69 23.38 -22.24
N SER A 17 -12.08 24.53 -21.93
CA SER A 17 -11.30 25.33 -22.89
C SER A 17 -9.84 24.86 -23.04
N CYS A 18 -9.40 23.90 -22.22
CA CYS A 18 -8.04 23.40 -22.19
C CYS A 18 -7.95 21.96 -22.73
N THR A 19 -6.85 21.61 -23.38
CA THR A 19 -6.53 20.21 -23.69
C THR A 19 -5.68 19.62 -22.56
N VAL A 20 -6.23 18.68 -21.79
CA VAL A 20 -5.48 17.97 -20.74
C VAL A 20 -4.39 17.10 -21.38
N ARG A 21 -3.13 17.46 -21.17
CA ARG A 21 -1.97 16.73 -21.71
C ARG A 21 -1.45 15.62 -20.81
N GLY A 22 -1.85 15.60 -19.53
CA GLY A 22 -1.40 14.59 -18.57
C GLY A 22 -2.09 14.72 -17.23
N ILE A 23 -2.06 13.64 -16.46
CA ILE A 23 -2.60 13.56 -15.10
C ILE A 23 -1.51 12.96 -14.21
N THR A 24 -1.23 13.63 -13.10
CA THR A 24 -0.33 13.12 -12.06
C THR A 24 -1.17 12.79 -10.83
N VAL A 25 -1.03 11.56 -10.34
CA VAL A 25 -1.67 11.12 -9.10
C VAL A 25 -0.60 11.05 -8.01
N THR A 26 -0.85 11.71 -6.89
CA THR A 26 -0.05 11.58 -5.68
C THR A 26 -0.91 11.02 -4.55
N THR A 27 -0.32 10.16 -3.73
CA THR A 27 -0.97 9.55 -2.58
C THR A 27 -0.02 9.55 -1.39
N PHE A 28 -0.57 9.34 -0.20
CA PHE A 28 0.24 9.00 0.95
C PHE A 28 1.01 7.71 0.65
N GLY A 29 2.34 7.79 0.76
CA GLY A 29 3.19 6.61 0.58
C GLY A 29 2.85 5.52 1.59
N VAL A 30 3.34 4.29 1.33
CA VAL A 30 3.25 3.09 2.19
C VAL A 30 1.85 2.51 2.44
N ASP A 31 0.78 3.18 2.05
CA ASP A 31 -0.57 2.64 2.09
C ASP A 31 -0.86 1.83 0.83
N GLY A 32 -1.21 0.55 1.04
CA GLY A 32 -1.53 -0.41 0.00
C GLY A 32 -2.40 -1.53 0.56
N ALA A 33 -3.04 -2.27 -0.33
CA ALA A 33 -3.85 -3.43 0.01
C ALA A 33 -3.61 -4.53 -1.02
N LEU A 34 -3.85 -5.77 -0.59
CA LEU A 34 -3.87 -6.90 -1.51
C LEU A 34 -5.09 -6.79 -2.42
N VAL A 35 -4.89 -7.07 -3.69
CA VAL A 35 -5.97 -7.21 -4.67
C VAL A 35 -5.84 -8.54 -5.39
N ASP A 36 -6.95 -9.06 -5.88
CA ASP A 36 -6.95 -10.21 -6.79
C ASP A 36 -6.58 -9.79 -8.23
N GLU A 37 -6.57 -10.76 -9.13
CA GLU A 37 -6.27 -10.54 -10.56
C GLU A 37 -7.30 -9.64 -11.26
N GLN A 38 -8.50 -9.50 -10.69
CA GLN A 38 -9.55 -8.61 -11.19
C GLN A 38 -9.43 -7.19 -10.60
N GLY A 39 -8.45 -6.95 -9.72
CA GLY A 39 -8.22 -5.68 -9.06
C GLY A 39 -9.17 -5.40 -7.89
N ALA A 40 -9.94 -6.40 -7.44
CA ALA A 40 -10.78 -6.26 -6.27
C ALA A 40 -9.98 -6.39 -4.98
N LEU A 41 -10.32 -5.60 -3.97
CA LEU A 41 -9.63 -5.61 -2.68
C LEU A 41 -9.89 -6.94 -1.95
N LEU A 42 -8.81 -7.65 -1.62
CA LEU A 42 -8.85 -8.87 -0.82
C LEU A 42 -8.92 -8.58 0.68
N TYR A 43 -8.51 -7.38 1.10
CA TYR A 43 -8.55 -6.94 2.49
C TYR A 43 -8.70 -5.41 2.58
N PRO A 44 -9.36 -4.87 3.63
CA PRO A 44 -9.41 -3.43 3.86
C PRO A 44 -8.01 -2.80 3.98
N ILE A 45 -7.83 -1.60 3.44
CA ILE A 45 -6.54 -0.90 3.49
C ILE A 45 -6.07 -0.73 4.95
N ILE A 46 -4.85 -1.18 5.24
CA ILE A 46 -4.18 -0.91 6.52
C ILE A 46 -3.53 0.46 6.43
N SER A 47 -4.20 1.47 7.00
CA SER A 47 -3.71 2.85 7.06
C SER A 47 -2.34 2.94 7.74
N TRP A 48 -1.50 3.87 7.29
CA TRP A 48 -0.21 4.20 7.90
C TRP A 48 -0.32 4.62 9.37
N LYS A 49 -1.48 5.14 9.80
CA LYS A 49 -1.75 5.48 11.21
C LYS A 49 -2.13 4.29 12.06
N CYS A 50 -2.38 3.12 11.47
CA CYS A 50 -2.82 1.95 12.21
C CYS A 50 -1.65 1.34 12.99
N PRO A 51 -1.75 1.18 14.32
CA PRO A 51 -0.63 0.70 15.14
C PRO A 51 -0.41 -0.82 15.07
N ARG A 52 -1.28 -1.57 14.37
CA ARG A 52 -1.33 -3.04 14.43
C ARG A 52 -0.02 -3.73 14.01
N THR A 53 0.80 -3.06 13.22
CA THR A 53 2.09 -3.57 12.72
C THR A 53 3.27 -3.25 13.64
N ALA A 54 3.09 -2.52 14.73
CA ALA A 54 4.16 -2.22 15.69
C ALA A 54 4.72 -3.51 16.31
N ALA A 55 3.86 -4.42 16.74
CA ALA A 55 4.29 -5.71 17.30
C ALA A 55 5.05 -6.58 16.28
N VAL A 56 4.70 -6.48 15.00
CA VAL A 56 5.41 -7.17 13.91
C VAL A 56 6.80 -6.58 13.71
N MET A 57 6.92 -5.25 13.76
CA MET A 57 8.21 -4.57 13.67
C MET A 57 9.14 -4.96 14.81
N GLU A 58 8.64 -5.02 16.05
CA GLU A 58 9.43 -5.45 17.22
C GLU A 58 9.95 -6.88 17.08
N LYS A 59 9.16 -7.77 16.46
CA LYS A 59 9.48 -9.19 16.30
C LYS A 59 10.13 -9.53 14.96
N ILE A 60 10.44 -8.54 14.11
CA ILE A 60 10.90 -8.80 12.74
C ILE A 60 12.19 -9.60 12.67
N SER A 61 13.01 -9.55 13.73
CA SER A 61 14.23 -10.33 13.88
C SER A 61 14.02 -11.85 13.77
N GLN A 62 12.80 -12.35 14.00
CA GLN A 62 12.45 -13.76 13.76
C GLN A 62 12.53 -14.15 12.26
N TYR A 63 12.44 -13.18 11.35
CA TYR A 63 12.58 -13.37 9.92
C TYR A 63 13.94 -12.90 9.40
N MET A 64 14.38 -11.71 9.82
CA MET A 64 15.65 -11.12 9.42
C MET A 64 16.07 -10.02 10.41
N PRO A 65 17.38 -9.90 10.75
CA PRO A 65 17.85 -8.82 11.60
C PRO A 65 17.46 -7.44 11.06
N ALA A 66 16.94 -6.55 11.91
CA ALA A 66 16.44 -5.24 11.50
C ALA A 66 17.50 -4.38 10.78
N ARG A 67 18.78 -4.46 11.19
CA ARG A 67 19.89 -3.78 10.49
C ARG A 67 20.10 -4.29 9.07
N GLN A 68 19.93 -5.59 8.84
CA GLN A 68 20.04 -6.15 7.50
C GLN A 68 18.87 -5.68 6.62
N LEU A 69 17.65 -5.66 7.15
CA LEU A 69 16.49 -5.10 6.45
C LEU A 69 16.70 -3.65 6.07
N GLN A 70 17.18 -2.81 7.00
CA GLN A 70 17.48 -1.41 6.72
C GLN A 70 18.54 -1.26 5.62
N ARG A 71 19.59 -2.09 5.64
CA ARG A 71 20.65 -2.08 4.61
C ARG A 71 20.12 -2.45 3.22
N ILE A 72 19.17 -3.39 3.13
CA ILE A 72 18.58 -3.82 1.87
C ILE A 72 17.54 -2.80 1.37
N ALA A 73 16.64 -2.35 2.25
CA ALA A 73 15.49 -1.55 1.88
C ALA A 73 15.77 -0.04 1.84
N GLY A 74 16.90 0.42 2.41
CA GLY A 74 17.25 1.84 2.48
C GLY A 74 16.36 2.68 3.40
N VAL A 75 15.42 2.06 4.12
CA VAL A 75 14.47 2.74 5.01
C VAL A 75 14.63 2.26 6.46
N GLY A 76 14.41 3.17 7.40
CA GLY A 76 14.42 2.86 8.84
C GLY A 76 13.26 1.96 9.27
N ALA A 77 13.34 1.47 10.51
CA ALA A 77 12.28 0.67 11.11
C ALA A 77 11.10 1.56 11.52
N PHE A 78 10.14 1.72 10.62
CA PHE A 78 8.87 2.41 10.88
C PHE A 78 7.72 1.42 10.74
N ALA A 79 6.88 1.30 11.77
CA ALA A 79 5.79 0.32 11.80
C ALA A 79 4.83 0.45 10.61
N PHE A 80 4.71 1.64 10.02
CA PHE A 80 3.88 1.89 8.85
C PHE A 80 4.42 1.31 7.53
N ASN A 81 5.68 0.86 7.49
CA ASN A 81 6.29 0.34 6.26
C ASN A 81 5.52 -0.87 5.72
N THR A 82 5.40 -0.95 4.39
CA THR A 82 4.66 -2.01 3.67
C THR A 82 5.08 -3.41 4.09
N LEU A 83 6.37 -3.64 4.35
CA LEU A 83 6.91 -4.93 4.81
C LEU A 83 6.17 -5.46 6.04
N TYR A 84 5.96 -4.62 7.06
CA TYR A 84 5.31 -5.05 8.30
C TYR A 84 3.83 -5.35 8.10
N LYS A 85 3.16 -4.66 7.17
CA LYS A 85 1.77 -4.97 6.77
C LYS A 85 1.69 -6.33 6.10
N LEU A 86 2.67 -6.67 5.25
CA LEU A 86 2.72 -7.96 4.57
C LEU A 86 2.97 -9.12 5.53
N VAL A 87 3.90 -8.94 6.47
CA VAL A 87 4.15 -9.94 7.51
C VAL A 87 2.92 -10.10 8.39
N TRP A 88 2.25 -9.00 8.78
CA TRP A 88 1.00 -9.07 9.54
C TRP A 88 -0.09 -9.85 8.78
N LEU A 89 -0.27 -9.58 7.48
CA LEU A 89 -1.22 -10.32 6.64
C LEU A 89 -0.84 -11.80 6.50
N LYS A 90 0.46 -12.12 6.42
CA LYS A 90 0.95 -13.50 6.39
C LYS A 90 0.62 -14.24 7.67
N GLU A 91 0.78 -13.59 8.82
CA GLU A 91 0.53 -14.19 10.13
C GLU A 91 -0.96 -14.33 10.46
N ASN A 92 -1.81 -13.40 10.00
CA ASN A 92 -3.23 -13.34 10.40
C ASN A 92 -4.21 -13.80 9.31
N HIS A 93 -3.84 -13.68 8.04
CA HIS A 93 -4.69 -13.98 6.88
C HIS A 93 -3.89 -14.62 5.72
N PRO A 94 -3.17 -15.73 5.95
CA PRO A 94 -2.24 -16.32 4.98
C PRO A 94 -2.89 -16.67 3.63
N GLN A 95 -4.16 -17.07 3.64
CA GLN A 95 -4.94 -17.39 2.44
C GLN A 95 -5.11 -16.20 1.49
N LEU A 96 -5.13 -14.96 2.01
CA LEU A 96 -5.30 -13.76 1.19
C LEU A 96 -4.03 -13.45 0.39
N LEU A 97 -2.86 -13.78 0.94
CA LEU A 97 -1.59 -13.64 0.20
C LEU A 97 -1.48 -14.64 -0.95
N ALA A 98 -2.04 -15.84 -0.80
CA ALA A 98 -2.07 -16.84 -1.87
C ALA A 98 -3.00 -16.44 -3.03
N GLN A 99 -4.03 -15.63 -2.75
CA GLN A 99 -4.98 -15.11 -3.74
C GLN A 99 -4.53 -13.78 -4.37
N ALA A 100 -3.53 -13.13 -3.79
CA ALA A 100 -3.09 -11.82 -4.24
C ALA A 100 -2.39 -11.91 -5.59
N MET A 101 -2.73 -10.97 -6.48
CA MET A 101 -2.05 -10.84 -7.76
C MET A 101 -0.54 -10.57 -7.56
N PRO A 102 0.35 -11.29 -8.26
CA PRO A 102 1.80 -11.05 -8.18
C PRO A 102 2.16 -9.61 -8.52
N GLY A 103 2.99 -8.98 -7.68
CA GLY A 103 3.48 -7.62 -7.91
C GLY A 103 2.50 -6.50 -7.53
N CYS A 104 1.30 -6.79 -7.03
CA CYS A 104 0.33 -5.76 -6.67
C CYS A 104 0.55 -5.10 -5.29
N LEU A 105 1.82 -4.99 -4.90
CA LEU A 105 2.24 -4.26 -3.72
C LEU A 105 2.73 -2.91 -4.19
N PHE A 106 2.00 -1.85 -3.85
CA PHE A 106 2.44 -0.48 -4.06
C PHE A 106 3.73 -0.25 -3.24
N HIS A 107 4.86 -0.56 -3.86
CA HIS A 107 6.15 -0.05 -3.45
C HIS A 107 6.36 1.27 -4.21
N ARG A 108 6.87 2.27 -3.49
CA ARG A 108 7.62 3.31 -4.19
C ARG A 108 8.86 2.67 -4.80
#